data_AF-A0A937NFM7-F1
#
_entry.id   AF-A0A937NFM7-F1
#
_cell.length_a   1.000
_cell.length_b   1.000
_cell.length_c   1.000
_cell.angle_alpha   90.00
_cell.angle_beta   90.00
_cell.angle_gamma   90.00
#
_symmetry.space_group_name_H-M   'P 1'
#
loop_
_entity.id
_entity.type
_entity.pdbx_description
1 polymer ?
#
loop_
_entity_poly.entity_id
_entity_poly.type
_entity_poly.pdbx_seq_one_letter_code
_entity_poly.pdbx_strand_id
1 'polypeptide(L)'
;DYTFRYVYSEHVMLDNLLKANNRNKMAFEYLMAFYLLAKRPDKIVENLRRLDDFGCHEIPRHYEEAILIHTDVTGQEVPLGERRITPQTIERFNDFVNRCRPRQNQGQVDMVALARDFGDSYWFYFVFGRSAAGGSP
;
A
#
# COMPACT_ATOMS: atom_id res chain seq x y z
N ASP A 1 15.97 14.04 16.16
CA ASP A 1 14.68 13.40 15.88
C ASP A 1 13.75 14.36 15.14
N TYR A 2 14.10 14.67 13.89
CA TYR A 2 13.43 15.67 13.04
C TYR A 2 12.38 15.03 12.12
N THR A 3 12.59 13.77 11.75
CA THR A 3 11.69 12.97 10.91
C THR A 3 10.32 12.79 11.57
N PHE A 4 10.27 12.45 12.86
CA PHE A 4 8.98 12.27 13.56
C PHE A 4 8.15 13.57 13.62
N ARG A 5 8.82 14.71 13.81
CA ARG A 5 8.17 16.03 13.93
C ARG A 5 7.65 16.55 12.59
N TYR A 6 8.35 16.25 11.50
CA TYR A 6 7.93 16.59 10.14
C TYR A 6 6.76 15.72 9.67
N VAL A 7 6.84 14.40 9.92
CA VAL A 7 5.78 13.42 9.65
C VAL A 7 4.47 13.80 10.36
N TYR A 8 4.55 14.31 11.61
CA TYR A 8 3.37 14.82 12.32
C TYR A 8 2.78 16.10 11.70
N SER A 9 3.62 16.98 11.14
CA SER A 9 3.18 18.25 10.58
C SER A 9 2.43 18.09 9.25
N GLU A 10 2.89 17.18 8.39
CA GLU A 10 2.26 16.95 7.07
C GLU A 10 0.91 16.25 7.19
N HIS A 11 0.83 15.20 8.02
CA HIS A 11 -0.43 14.49 8.29
C HIS A 11 -1.50 15.44 8.83
N VAL A 12 -1.16 16.28 9.81
CA VAL A 12 -2.08 17.25 10.41
C VAL A 12 -2.53 18.30 9.40
N MET A 13 -1.65 18.77 8.50
CA MET A 13 -2.02 19.72 7.46
C MET A 13 -3.02 19.11 6.46
N LEU A 14 -2.76 17.89 5.98
CA LEU A 14 -3.64 17.20 5.03
C LEU A 14 -5.00 16.88 5.65
N ASP A 15 -5.02 16.43 6.90
CA ASP A 15 -6.26 16.23 7.66
C ASP A 15 -7.05 17.54 7.81
N ASN A 16 -6.39 18.66 8.06
CA ASN A 16 -7.04 19.96 8.17
C ASN A 16 -7.63 20.43 6.83
N LEU A 17 -6.94 20.19 5.71
CA LEU A 17 -7.47 20.48 4.38
C LEU A 17 -8.72 19.65 4.07
N LEU A 18 -8.75 18.39 4.52
CA LEU A 18 -9.90 17.51 4.33
C LEU A 18 -11.06 17.82 5.30
N LYS A 19 -10.78 18.33 6.50
CA LYS A 19 -11.80 18.88 7.40
C LYS A 19 -12.44 20.16 6.82
N ALA A 20 -11.63 21.01 6.18
CA ALA A 20 -12.11 22.25 5.57
C ALA A 20 -12.88 22.00 4.26
N ASN A 21 -12.44 21.02 3.46
CA ASN A 21 -13.11 20.58 2.25
C ASN A 21 -12.92 19.06 2.07
N ASN A 22 -13.94 18.30 2.45
CA ASN A 22 -13.91 16.83 2.39
C ASN A 22 -13.79 16.28 0.96
N ARG A 23 -14.09 17.09 -0.07
CA ARG A 23 -13.95 16.79 -1.50
C ARG A 23 -12.65 17.29 -2.13
N ASN A 24 -11.66 17.70 -1.33
CA ASN A 24 -10.34 18.01 -1.86
C ASN A 24 -9.60 16.71 -2.23
N LYS A 25 -9.75 16.31 -3.50
CA LYS A 25 -9.16 15.07 -4.05
C LYS A 25 -7.63 15.02 -3.88
N MET A 26 -6.95 16.15 -4.10
CA MET A 26 -5.50 16.21 -3.95
C MET A 26 -5.08 15.94 -2.51
N ALA A 27 -5.70 16.61 -1.54
CA ALA A 27 -5.38 16.39 -0.13
C ALA A 27 -5.63 14.93 0.31
N PHE A 28 -6.66 14.28 -0.24
CA PHE A 28 -6.90 12.86 -0.01
C PHE A 28 -5.82 11.98 -0.63
N GLU A 29 -5.48 12.18 -1.91
CA GLU A 29 -4.44 11.39 -2.59
C GLU A 29 -3.07 11.54 -1.92
N TYR A 30 -2.70 12.76 -1.50
CA TYR A 30 -1.48 13.00 -0.73
C TYR A 30 -1.50 12.33 0.64
N LEU A 31 -2.64 12.32 1.33
CA LEU A 31 -2.79 11.64 2.62
C LEU A 31 -2.61 10.13 2.48
N MET A 32 -3.21 9.54 1.44
CA MET A 32 -3.07 8.11 1.16
C MET A 32 -1.64 7.76 0.75
N ALA A 33 -0.98 8.58 -0.08
CA ALA A 33 0.43 8.40 -0.44
C ALA A 33 1.34 8.49 0.79
N PHE A 34 1.08 9.43 1.69
CA PHE A 34 1.77 9.55 2.96
C PHE A 34 1.62 8.29 3.82
N TYR A 35 0.42 7.72 3.94
CA TYR A 35 0.21 6.46 4.66
C TYR A 35 0.95 5.27 4.04
N LEU A 36 1.01 5.19 2.70
CA LEU A 36 1.82 4.17 2.02
C LEU A 36 3.30 4.31 2.41
N LEU A 37 3.88 5.51 2.28
CA LEU A 37 5.27 5.81 2.65
C LEU A 37 5.56 5.52 4.13
N ALA A 38 4.62 5.83 5.01
CA ALA A 38 4.73 5.56 6.44
C ALA A 38 4.51 4.07 6.80
N LYS A 39 4.31 3.19 5.81
CA LYS A 39 4.01 1.76 5.99
C LYS A 39 2.78 1.52 6.89
N ARG A 40 1.71 2.27 6.65
CA ARG A 40 0.44 2.25 7.41
C ARG A 40 -0.72 1.66 6.59
N PRO A 41 -0.71 0.35 6.29
CA PRO A 41 -1.81 -0.29 5.58
C PRO A 41 -3.14 -0.25 6.36
N ASP A 42 -3.07 -0.18 7.70
CA ASP A 42 -4.22 0.09 8.57
C ASP A 42 -4.92 1.40 8.21
N LYS A 43 -4.15 2.47 8.00
CA LYS A 43 -4.70 3.78 7.64
C LYS A 43 -5.25 3.85 6.22
N ILE A 44 -4.70 3.05 5.31
CA ILE A 44 -5.29 2.87 3.97
C ILE A 44 -6.69 2.26 4.11
N VAL A 45 -6.81 1.16 4.84
CA VAL A 45 -8.08 0.45 5.07
C VAL A 45 -9.13 1.35 5.73
N GLU A 46 -8.76 2.09 6.77
CA GLU A 46 -9.66 3.03 7.46
C GLU A 46 -10.24 4.11 6.52
N ASN A 47 -9.52 4.48 5.46
CA ASN A 47 -9.89 5.57 4.57
C ASN A 47 -10.53 5.10 3.25
N LEU A 48 -10.68 3.80 3.00
CA LEU A 48 -11.19 3.28 1.72
C LEU A 48 -12.59 3.78 1.35
N ARG A 49 -13.48 3.96 2.33
CA ARG A 49 -14.83 4.49 2.09
C ARG A 49 -14.83 5.87 1.44
N ARG A 50 -13.76 6.64 1.64
CA ARG A 50 -13.63 7.99 1.06
C ARG A 50 -13.43 7.98 -0.45
N LEU A 51 -13.14 6.83 -1.06
CA LEU A 51 -13.19 6.70 -2.52
C LEU A 51 -14.58 7.03 -3.08
N ASP A 52 -15.65 6.81 -2.29
CA ASP A 52 -17.02 7.17 -2.65
C ASP A 52 -17.19 8.69 -2.79
N ASP A 53 -16.50 9.49 -1.95
CA ASP A 53 -16.54 10.96 -1.98
C ASP A 53 -16.04 11.54 -3.32
N PHE A 54 -15.26 10.76 -4.07
CA PHE A 54 -14.63 11.15 -5.33
C PHE A 54 -15.18 10.40 -6.55
N GLY A 55 -16.21 9.57 -6.39
CA GLY A 55 -16.75 8.75 -7.48
C GLY A 55 -15.76 7.71 -8.02
N CYS A 56 -14.77 7.31 -7.22
CA CYS A 56 -13.78 6.31 -7.62
C CYS A 56 -14.35 4.89 -7.40
N HIS A 57 -14.81 4.26 -8.48
CA HIS A 57 -15.34 2.89 -8.44
C HIS A 57 -14.25 1.82 -8.41
N GLU A 58 -13.03 2.16 -8.83
CA GLU A 58 -11.86 1.27 -8.80
C GLU A 58 -10.96 1.60 -7.61
N ILE A 59 -10.31 0.57 -7.07
CA ILE A 59 -9.31 0.73 -6.02
C ILE A 59 -7.95 0.95 -6.71
N PRO A 60 -7.24 2.05 -6.45
CA PRO A 60 -5.88 2.23 -6.95
C PRO A 60 -4.98 1.05 -6.57
N ARG A 61 -4.15 0.59 -7.52
CA ARG A 61 -3.29 -0.61 -7.34
C ARG A 61 -2.60 -0.64 -5.99
N HIS A 62 -1.84 0.39 -5.62
CA HIS A 62 -1.10 0.39 -4.34
C HIS A 62 -2.00 0.29 -3.10
N TYR A 63 -3.29 0.68 -3.19
CA TYR A 63 -4.24 0.49 -2.10
C TYR A 63 -4.72 -0.96 -2.06
N GLU A 64 -4.95 -1.60 -3.21
CA GLU A 64 -5.18 -3.05 -3.29
C GLU A 64 -4.03 -3.83 -2.64
N GLU A 65 -2.80 -3.47 -2.99
CA GLU A 65 -1.58 -4.08 -2.45
C GLU A 65 -1.50 -3.89 -0.91
N ALA A 66 -1.88 -2.72 -0.40
CA ALA A 66 -1.94 -2.45 1.05
C ALA A 66 -3.06 -3.22 1.77
N ILE A 67 -4.21 -3.43 1.13
CA ILE A 67 -5.31 -4.23 1.69
C ILE A 67 -4.88 -5.69 1.85
N LEU A 68 -4.18 -6.24 0.86
CA LEU A 68 -3.67 -7.62 0.92
C LEU A 68 -2.65 -7.79 2.07
N ILE A 69 -1.74 -6.82 2.25
CA ILE A 69 -0.82 -6.81 3.40
C ILE A 69 -1.58 -6.75 4.72
N HIS A 70 -2.57 -5.85 4.83
CA HIS A 70 -3.37 -5.73 6.05
C HIS A 70 -4.04 -7.06 6.40
N THR A 71 -4.69 -7.68 5.41
CA THR A 71 -5.41 -8.96 5.56
C THR A 71 -4.45 -10.09 5.95
N ASP A 72 -3.28 -10.18 5.33
CA ASP A 72 -2.26 -11.20 5.64
C ASP A 72 -1.68 -11.04 7.07
N VAL A 73 -1.49 -9.80 7.53
CA VAL A 73 -0.94 -9.50 8.86
C VAL A 73 -1.98 -9.69 9.97
N THR A 74 -3.22 -9.25 9.77
CA THR A 74 -4.26 -9.25 10.83
C THR A 74 -5.16 -10.46 10.79
N GLY A 75 -5.24 -11.16 9.65
CA GLY A 75 -6.24 -12.20 9.38
C GLY A 75 -7.66 -11.66 9.24
N GLN A 76 -7.85 -10.33 9.18
CA GLN A 76 -9.17 -9.71 9.09
C GLN A 76 -9.49 -9.32 7.65
N GLU A 77 -10.66 -9.74 7.18
CA GLU A 77 -11.19 -9.31 5.89
C GLU A 77 -11.59 -7.84 5.93
N VAL A 78 -11.32 -7.13 4.83
CA VAL A 78 -11.67 -5.71 4.68
C VAL A 78 -12.96 -5.58 3.88
N PRO A 79 -13.99 -4.88 4.39
CA PRO A 79 -15.23 -4.67 3.66
C PRO A 79 -15.00 -3.69 2.49
N LEU A 80 -15.05 -4.19 1.25
CA LEU A 80 -14.80 -3.41 0.03
C LEU A 80 -16.07 -2.81 -0.61
N GLY A 81 -17.26 -3.19 -0.11
CA GLY A 81 -18.53 -2.82 -0.74
C GLY A 81 -18.66 -3.46 -2.12
N GLU A 82 -18.99 -2.67 -3.14
CA GLU A 82 -19.08 -3.13 -4.53
C GLU A 82 -17.72 -3.22 -5.22
N ARG A 83 -16.66 -2.71 -4.59
CA ARG A 83 -15.31 -2.77 -5.13
C ARG A 83 -14.72 -4.15 -4.92
N ARG A 84 -13.75 -4.49 -5.75
CA ARG A 84 -12.98 -5.73 -5.65
C ARG A 84 -11.51 -5.44 -5.90
N ILE A 85 -10.65 -6.21 -5.24
CA ILE A 85 -9.25 -6.28 -5.63
C ILE A 85 -9.17 -7.00 -6.98
N THR A 86 -8.39 -6.46 -7.91
CA THR A 86 -8.20 -7.11 -9.21
C THR A 86 -7.56 -8.50 -9.04
N PRO A 87 -8.03 -9.53 -9.80
CA PRO A 87 -7.46 -10.88 -9.73
C PRO A 87 -5.94 -10.89 -9.96
N GLN A 88 -5.46 -10.05 -10.87
CA GLN A 88 -4.03 -9.89 -11.15
C GLN A 88 -3.23 -9.45 -9.91
N THR A 89 -3.74 -8.51 -9.10
CA THR A 89 -3.08 -8.08 -7.87
C THR A 89 -3.01 -9.22 -6.84
N ILE A 90 -4.09 -10.00 -6.71
CA ILE A 90 -4.14 -11.18 -5.83
C ILE A 90 -3.11 -12.23 -6.26
N GLU A 91 -3.06 -12.56 -7.55
CA GLU A 91 -2.11 -13.52 -8.11
C GLU A 91 -0.65 -13.08 -7.89
N ARG A 92 -0.34 -11.81 -8.18
CA ARG A 92 0.99 -11.24 -7.95
C ARG A 92 1.38 -11.27 -6.47
N PHE A 93 0.45 -10.97 -5.57
CA PHE A 93 0.70 -11.03 -4.13
C PHE A 93 0.98 -12.46 -3.65
N ASN A 94 0.17 -13.43 -4.08
CA ASN A 94 0.36 -14.83 -3.71
C ASN A 94 1.71 -15.37 -4.21
N ASP A 95 2.12 -15.03 -5.43
CA ASP A 95 3.44 -15.40 -5.95
C ASP A 95 4.57 -14.77 -5.13
N PHE A 96 4.47 -13.47 -4.81
CA PHE A 96 5.43 -12.79 -3.93
C PHE A 96 5.57 -13.47 -2.57
N VAL A 97 4.46 -13.74 -1.88
CA VAL A 97 4.46 -14.41 -0.57
C VAL A 97 5.09 -15.81 -0.67
N ASN A 98 4.77 -16.57 -1.71
CA ASN A 98 5.32 -17.92 -1.91
C ASN A 98 6.82 -17.94 -2.18
N ARG A 99 7.37 -16.89 -2.81
CA ARG A 99 8.82 -16.74 -3.07
C ARG A 99 9.59 -16.15 -1.89
N CYS A 100 8.92 -15.37 -1.03
CA CYS A 100 9.51 -14.83 0.20
C CYS A 100 9.53 -15.84 1.36
N ARG A 101 8.68 -16.88 1.34
CA ARG A 101 8.65 -17.91 2.39
C ARG A 101 9.92 -18.79 2.35
N PRO A 102 10.62 -18.98 3.48
CA PRO A 102 11.73 -19.92 3.55
C PRO A 102 11.19 -21.34 3.33
N ARG A 103 11.60 -22.00 2.25
CA ARG A 103 11.30 -23.44 2.03
C ARG A 103 12.45 -24.26 2.60
N GLN A 104 12.11 -25.40 3.24
CA GLN A 104 13.07 -26.30 3.88
C GLN A 104 14.21 -26.78 2.94
N ASN A 105 14.01 -26.71 1.61
CA ASN A 105 14.97 -27.16 0.59
C ASN A 105 15.39 -26.07 -0.42
N GLN A 106 15.09 -24.78 -0.18
CA GLN A 106 15.60 -23.69 -1.01
C GLN A 106 16.67 -22.90 -0.24
N GLY A 107 17.75 -22.55 -0.94
CA GLY A 107 18.78 -21.64 -0.45
C GLY A 107 18.24 -20.23 -0.18
N GLN A 108 19.13 -19.24 -0.09
CA GLN A 108 18.73 -17.85 0.11
C GLN A 108 17.74 -17.39 -0.97
N VAL A 109 16.79 -16.55 -0.55
CA VAL A 109 15.81 -15.88 -1.42
C VAL A 109 16.54 -15.13 -2.54
N ASP A 110 16.16 -15.39 -3.80
CA ASP A 110 16.71 -14.68 -4.96
C ASP A 110 16.18 -13.24 -5.02
N MET A 111 16.90 -12.34 -4.35
CA MET A 111 16.56 -10.93 -4.26
C MET A 111 16.60 -10.21 -5.62
N VAL A 112 17.38 -10.69 -6.60
CA VAL A 112 17.46 -10.08 -7.93
C VAL A 112 16.19 -10.39 -8.71
N ALA A 113 15.78 -11.67 -8.73
CA ALA A 113 14.53 -12.08 -9.37
C ALA A 113 13.30 -11.42 -8.70
N LEU A 114 13.29 -11.32 -7.36
CA LEU A 114 12.22 -10.65 -6.62
C LEU A 114 12.15 -9.15 -6.92
N ALA A 115 13.28 -8.45 -6.97
CA ALA A 115 13.30 -7.03 -7.32
C ALA A 115 12.83 -6.79 -8.76
N ARG A 116 13.23 -7.67 -9.70
CA ARG A 116 12.79 -7.59 -11.10
C ARG A 116 11.27 -7.77 -11.24
N ASP A 117 10.69 -8.76 -10.56
CA ASP A 117 9.29 -9.14 -10.77
C ASP A 117 8.31 -8.33 -9.91
N PHE A 118 8.74 -7.86 -8.73
CA PHE A 118 7.88 -7.22 -7.72
C PHE A 118 8.41 -5.88 -7.21
N GLY A 119 9.55 -5.40 -7.67
CA GLY A 119 10.15 -4.17 -7.15
C GLY A 119 9.28 -2.92 -7.32
N ASP A 120 8.29 -2.98 -8.21
CA ASP A 120 7.29 -1.93 -8.46
C ASP A 120 6.07 -1.98 -7.52
N SER A 121 5.99 -2.98 -6.64
CA SER A 121 4.86 -3.19 -5.74
C SER A 121 5.07 -2.54 -4.38
N TYR A 122 3.94 -2.17 -3.75
CA TYR A 122 3.91 -1.69 -2.40
C TYR A 122 4.36 -2.75 -1.39
N TRP A 123 4.02 -4.03 -1.56
CA TRP A 123 4.47 -5.09 -0.63
C TRP A 123 5.99 -5.30 -0.68
N PHE A 124 6.63 -5.16 -1.83
CA PHE A 124 8.09 -5.21 -1.91
C PHE A 124 8.71 -4.04 -1.12
N TYR A 125 8.20 -2.83 -1.32
CA TYR A 125 8.61 -1.67 -0.53
C TYR A 125 8.33 -1.85 0.98
N PHE A 126 7.17 -2.40 1.33
CA PHE A 126 6.76 -2.64 2.71
C PHE A 126 7.74 -3.60 3.41
N VAL A 127 8.09 -4.71 2.77
CA VAL A 127 9.01 -5.73 3.33
C VAL A 127 10.45 -5.24 3.34
N PHE A 128 10.95 -4.65 2.25
CA PHE A 128 12.39 -4.36 2.09
C PHE A 128 12.78 -2.91 2.35
N GLY A 129 11.82 -1.99 2.50
CA GLY A 129 12.07 -0.55 2.71
C GLY A 129 12.62 0.18 1.49
N ARG A 130 12.69 -0.48 0.34
CA ARG A 130 13.17 0.06 -0.94
C ARG A 130 12.28 -0.43 -2.08
N SER A 131 12.14 0.37 -3.13
CA SER A 131 11.48 -0.03 -4.37
C SER A 131 12.52 -0.13 -5.48
N ALA A 132 12.28 -0.98 -6.47
CA ALA A 132 13.09 -1.07 -7.69
C ALA A 132 12.43 -0.37 -8.89
N ALA A 133 11.30 0.32 -8.69
CA ALA A 133 10.53 0.98 -9.75
C ALA A 133 11.28 2.10 -10.50
N GLY A 134 12.44 2.53 -10.02
CA GLY A 134 13.27 3.58 -10.62
C GLY A 134 14.56 3.09 -11.27
N GLY A 135 14.82 1.77 -11.29
CA GLY A 135 16.03 1.19 -11.86
C GLY A 135 15.69 0.18 -12.96
N SER A 136 15.40 0.67 -14.16
CA SER A 136 15.58 -0.16 -15.36
C SER A 136 17.08 -0.28 -15.66
N PRO A 137 17.57 -1.43 -16.13
CA PRO A 137 18.91 -1.56 -16.69
C PRO A 137 19.10 -0.70 -17.94
#